data_AF-A0A7C8UN71-F1
#
_entry.id   AF-A0A7C8UN71-F1
#
_cell.length_a   1.000
_cell.length_b   1.000
_cell.length_c   1.000
_cell.angle_alpha   90.00
_cell.angle_beta   90.00
_cell.angle_gamma   90.00
#
_symmetry.space_group_name_H-M   'P 1'
#
loop_
_entity.id
_entity.type
_entity.pdbx_description
1 polymer ?
#
loop_
_entity_poly.entity_id
_entity_poly.type
_entity_poly.pdbx_seq_one_letter_code
_entity_poly.pdbx_strand_id
1 'polypeptide(L)'
;MPPVLPSTDPSSTPSPPHQSRIVCYHQTHYHNGKFVSILPLLAPECGVTHIIIAAIHLNALPADVTLNDDPYNAPKHEPLWQEYGPTDRFEAFYGPLKEMIEYAKLDGLDLDVEEQMSLPGVIRLIDRLKQDFGRDFIITLAPVATGLQLFRPHLSGFSYFELEKAFGRYISWYNTQFYCGWGSMNSIADYEKILMCGWDPKKIVVGVVTNPGNGAGWVPDDVLCDTLSEMRDRDPDNFGGVMGWEYFNSMTTSNPEEGPWSWSRLMTLIVRPHVLEGLEV
;
A
#
# COMPACT_ATOMS: atom_id res chain seq x y z
N MET A 1 10.70 12.13 -31.15
CA MET A 1 9.46 11.35 -30.95
C MET A 1 9.65 10.51 -29.70
N PRO A 2 8.75 10.55 -28.71
CA PRO A 2 8.85 9.59 -27.61
C PRO A 2 8.60 8.17 -28.17
N PRO A 3 9.30 7.14 -27.67
CA PRO A 3 9.10 5.77 -28.14
C PRO A 3 7.72 5.28 -27.70
N VAL A 4 6.92 4.90 -28.68
CA VAL A 4 5.64 4.20 -28.50
C VAL A 4 5.96 2.75 -28.15
N LEU A 5 5.59 2.32 -26.95
CA LEU A 5 5.67 0.91 -26.57
C LEU A 5 4.81 0.06 -27.53
N PRO A 6 5.28 -1.11 -27.99
CA PRO A 6 4.48 -1.97 -28.85
C PRO A 6 3.24 -2.48 -28.10
N SER A 7 2.07 -2.17 -28.64
CA SER A 7 0.80 -2.76 -28.24
C SER A 7 0.78 -4.22 -28.70
N THR A 8 1.17 -5.12 -27.81
CA THR A 8 0.77 -6.52 -27.93
C THR A 8 -0.41 -6.67 -26.98
N ASP A 9 -1.61 -6.72 -27.55
CA ASP A 9 -2.85 -7.04 -26.85
C ASP A 9 -2.97 -8.58 -26.87
N PRO A 10 -2.63 -9.30 -25.78
CA PRO A 10 -2.87 -10.71 -25.73
C PRO A 10 -4.33 -10.91 -25.34
N SER A 11 -5.12 -11.43 -26.28
CA SER A 11 -6.36 -12.19 -26.11
C SER A 11 -7.09 -12.00 -24.77
N SER A 12 -8.30 -11.45 -24.86
CA SER A 12 -9.30 -11.29 -23.81
C SER A 12 -9.70 -12.59 -23.10
N THR A 13 -8.81 -13.17 -22.31
CA THR A 13 -9.22 -13.95 -21.14
C THR A 13 -9.92 -12.98 -20.19
N PRO A 14 -11.19 -13.21 -19.82
CA PRO A 14 -11.83 -12.38 -18.81
C PRO A 14 -10.95 -12.40 -17.57
N SER A 15 -10.60 -11.21 -17.06
CA SER A 15 -9.91 -11.10 -15.79
C SER A 15 -10.71 -11.89 -14.75
N PRO A 16 -10.05 -12.65 -13.86
CA PRO A 16 -10.76 -13.33 -12.78
C PRO A 16 -11.64 -12.32 -12.03
N PRO A 17 -12.81 -12.75 -11.53
CA PRO A 17 -13.70 -11.86 -10.79
C PRO A 17 -12.93 -11.17 -9.67
N HIS A 18 -13.23 -9.89 -9.45
CA HIS A 18 -12.63 -9.13 -8.37
C HIS A 18 -12.87 -9.83 -7.04
N GLN A 19 -11.85 -9.84 -6.21
CA GLN A 19 -11.90 -10.45 -4.88
C GLN A 19 -11.49 -9.41 -3.85
N SER A 20 -12.32 -9.21 -2.82
CA SER A 20 -11.97 -8.36 -1.70
C SER A 20 -10.67 -8.84 -1.04
N ARG A 21 -9.77 -7.90 -0.78
CA ARG A 21 -8.43 -8.16 -0.25
C ARG A 21 -8.44 -8.16 1.27
N ILE A 22 -7.56 -8.96 1.87
CA ILE A 22 -7.19 -8.88 3.29
C ILE A 22 -5.68 -8.68 3.32
N VAL A 23 -5.26 -7.48 3.69
CA VAL A 23 -3.85 -7.05 3.63
C VAL A 23 -3.32 -6.83 5.06
N CYS A 24 -2.21 -7.46 5.41
CA CYS A 24 -1.57 -7.26 6.71
C CYS A 24 -0.22 -6.56 6.55
N TYR A 25 -0.06 -5.38 7.16
CA TYR A 25 1.26 -4.76 7.28
C TYR A 25 2.04 -5.44 8.40
N HIS A 26 3.33 -5.69 8.17
CA HIS A 26 4.25 -6.22 9.15
C HIS A 26 5.48 -5.31 9.22
N GLN A 27 5.47 -4.37 10.15
CA GLN A 27 6.56 -3.42 10.39
C GLN A 27 7.41 -3.82 11.60
N THR A 28 6.76 -4.18 12.69
CA THR A 28 7.42 -4.66 13.90
C THR A 28 7.81 -6.13 13.74
N HIS A 29 8.98 -6.36 13.16
CA HIS A 29 9.53 -7.70 12.94
C HIS A 29 9.99 -8.40 14.22
N TYR A 30 10.34 -7.64 15.25
CA TYR A 30 10.79 -8.14 16.55
C TYR A 30 10.03 -7.44 17.68
N HIS A 31 9.52 -8.22 18.62
CA HIS A 31 8.85 -7.71 19.82
C HIS A 31 9.40 -8.43 21.06
N ASN A 32 9.79 -7.67 22.09
CA ASN A 32 10.42 -8.19 23.31
C ASN A 32 11.60 -9.15 23.04
N GLY A 33 12.44 -8.82 22.06
CA GLY A 33 13.62 -9.60 21.67
C GLY A 33 13.33 -10.88 20.90
N LYS A 34 12.08 -11.14 20.51
CA LYS A 34 11.68 -12.32 19.72
C LYS A 34 11.19 -11.89 18.34
N PHE A 35 11.59 -12.65 17.33
CA PHE A 35 11.04 -12.49 15.98
C PHE A 35 9.55 -12.83 15.98
N VAL A 36 8.75 -11.98 15.36
CA VAL A 36 7.30 -12.16 15.23
C VAL A 36 7.03 -12.88 13.91
N SER A 37 6.67 -14.16 13.98
CA SER A 37 6.41 -14.96 12.78
C SER A 37 5.07 -14.61 12.14
N ILE A 38 5.09 -14.41 10.82
CA ILE A 38 3.89 -14.27 9.97
C ILE A 38 3.31 -15.61 9.50
N LEU A 39 3.96 -16.75 9.80
CA LEU A 39 3.48 -18.07 9.39
C LEU A 39 2.03 -18.38 9.83
N PRO A 40 1.55 -17.94 11.00
CA PRO A 40 0.14 -18.12 11.37
C PRO A 40 -0.85 -17.51 10.38
N LEU A 41 -0.49 -16.45 9.66
CA LEU A 41 -1.36 -15.85 8.63
C LEU A 41 -1.56 -16.76 7.41
N LEU A 42 -0.71 -17.76 7.21
CA LEU A 42 -0.85 -18.74 6.12
C LEU A 42 -1.95 -19.77 6.38
N ALA A 43 -2.51 -19.80 7.60
CA ALA A 43 -3.63 -20.66 7.90
C ALA A 43 -4.84 -20.27 7.01
N PRO A 44 -5.52 -21.23 6.35
CA PRO A 44 -6.60 -20.94 5.41
C PRO A 44 -7.69 -20.03 5.98
N GLU A 45 -8.00 -20.19 7.26
CA GLU A 45 -8.99 -19.41 8.00
C GLU A 45 -8.62 -17.93 8.19
N CYS A 46 -7.33 -17.59 8.04
CA CYS A 46 -6.88 -16.19 8.08
C CYS A 46 -7.16 -15.45 6.77
N GLY A 47 -7.45 -16.16 5.68
CA GLY A 47 -7.92 -15.60 4.40
C GLY A 47 -7.05 -14.50 3.79
N VAL A 48 -5.82 -14.34 4.28
CA VAL A 48 -4.90 -13.25 3.90
C VAL A 48 -4.61 -13.35 2.41
N THR A 49 -4.64 -12.20 1.72
CA THR A 49 -4.31 -12.15 0.30
C THR A 49 -2.94 -11.52 0.06
N HIS A 50 -2.53 -10.57 0.90
CA HIS A 50 -1.24 -9.90 0.78
C HIS A 50 -0.65 -9.60 2.17
N ILE A 51 0.66 -9.73 2.29
CA ILE A 51 1.43 -9.30 3.45
C ILE A 51 2.41 -8.23 2.96
N ILE A 52 2.43 -7.06 3.58
CA ILE A 52 3.34 -5.97 3.24
C ILE A 52 4.42 -5.89 4.31
N ILE A 53 5.65 -6.25 3.94
CA ILE A 53 6.83 -6.12 4.80
C ILE A 53 7.24 -4.65 4.85
N ALA A 54 7.22 -4.05 6.03
CA ALA A 54 7.45 -2.62 6.21
C ALA A 54 8.53 -2.36 7.30
N ALA A 55 9.11 -1.17 7.40
CA ALA A 55 9.23 -0.19 6.33
C ALA A 55 10.62 -0.30 5.70
N ILE A 56 10.69 -0.11 4.38
CA ILE A 56 11.96 0.06 3.67
C ILE A 56 12.28 1.55 3.70
N HIS A 57 13.43 1.91 4.28
CA HIS A 57 13.88 3.30 4.36
C HIS A 57 15.05 3.57 3.42
N LEU A 58 14.94 4.63 2.61
CA LEU A 58 16.07 5.18 1.84
C LEU A 58 16.72 6.30 2.67
N ASN A 59 17.92 6.07 3.18
CA ASN A 59 18.61 6.99 4.11
C ASN A 59 19.43 8.07 3.40
N ALA A 60 19.86 9.10 4.13
CA ALA A 60 20.32 10.40 3.58
C ALA A 60 21.59 10.41 2.68
N LEU A 61 22.47 9.42 2.75
CA LEU A 61 23.73 9.41 1.98
C LEU A 61 23.94 8.08 1.24
N PRO A 62 24.10 8.09 -0.09
CA PRO A 62 24.51 6.93 -0.89
C PRO A 62 25.99 6.49 -0.71
N ALA A 63 26.67 6.96 0.35
CA ALA A 63 28.11 6.89 0.65
C ALA A 63 28.99 7.96 -0.04
N ASP A 64 29.99 8.47 0.69
CA ASP A 64 30.88 9.59 0.33
C ASP A 64 31.62 9.39 -1.00
N VAL A 65 31.48 10.37 -1.91
CA VAL A 65 32.08 10.36 -3.26
C VAL A 65 32.87 11.66 -3.48
N THR A 66 34.14 11.53 -3.88
CA THR A 66 34.88 12.60 -4.54
C THR A 66 34.79 12.43 -6.06
N LEU A 67 34.69 13.53 -6.79
CA LEU A 67 34.77 13.53 -8.25
C LEU A 67 36.18 13.98 -8.63
N ASN A 68 37.06 13.01 -8.89
CA ASN A 68 38.51 13.20 -8.95
C ASN A 68 39.03 13.74 -7.60
N ASP A 69 39.81 14.82 -7.63
CA ASP A 69 40.49 15.39 -6.46
C ASP A 69 39.58 16.32 -5.63
N ASP A 70 38.30 16.46 -5.98
CA ASP A 70 37.40 17.45 -5.39
C ASP A 70 36.11 16.81 -4.85
N PRO A 71 35.50 17.42 -3.81
CA PRO A 71 34.15 17.07 -3.41
C PRO A 71 33.18 17.15 -4.59
N TYR A 72 32.27 16.19 -4.71
CA TYR A 72 31.28 16.17 -5.80
C TYR A 72 30.46 17.46 -5.91
N ASN A 73 30.33 18.23 -4.82
CA ASN A 73 29.61 19.51 -4.75
C ASN A 73 30.48 20.77 -4.99
N ALA A 74 31.72 20.64 -5.49
CA ALA A 74 32.53 21.81 -5.81
C ALA A 74 31.89 22.67 -6.92
N PRO A 75 31.94 24.01 -6.85
CA PRO A 75 31.27 24.91 -7.81
C PRO A 75 31.62 24.67 -9.29
N LYS A 76 32.79 24.08 -9.56
CA LYS A 76 33.24 23.72 -10.91
C LYS A 76 32.46 22.56 -11.55
N HIS A 77 31.77 21.77 -10.74
CA HIS A 77 30.94 20.65 -11.19
C HIS A 77 29.48 21.08 -11.43
N GLU A 78 29.11 22.33 -11.15
CA GLU A 78 27.75 22.84 -11.37
C GLU A 78 27.25 22.64 -12.83
N PRO A 79 28.04 22.91 -13.89
CA PRO A 79 27.60 22.64 -15.26
C PRO A 79 27.42 21.14 -15.56
N LEU A 80 28.25 20.27 -14.96
CA LEU A 80 28.16 18.81 -15.11
C LEU A 80 26.85 18.28 -14.48
N TRP A 81 26.47 18.79 -13.31
CA TRP A 81 25.23 18.42 -12.65
C TRP A 81 23.99 19.02 -13.31
N GLN A 82 24.10 20.13 -14.03
CA GLN A 82 23.00 20.62 -14.87
C GLN A 82 22.75 19.71 -16.09
N GLU A 83 23.76 18.96 -16.55
CA GLU A 83 23.62 17.97 -17.62
C GLU A 83 23.16 16.58 -17.11
N TYR A 84 23.42 16.21 -15.84
CA TYR A 84 23.20 14.86 -15.28
C TYR A 84 22.31 14.75 -14.00
N GLY A 85 22.02 15.86 -13.32
CA GLY A 85 21.67 15.91 -11.88
C GLY A 85 20.31 15.39 -11.38
N PRO A 86 19.24 15.23 -12.20
CA PRO A 86 17.99 14.59 -11.72
C PRO A 86 17.97 13.07 -11.88
N THR A 87 18.76 12.53 -12.81
CA THR A 87 18.80 11.10 -13.12
C THR A 87 19.80 10.38 -12.22
N ASP A 88 21.00 10.93 -12.04
CA ASP A 88 22.05 10.29 -11.22
C ASP A 88 21.65 10.12 -9.76
N ARG A 89 21.03 11.15 -9.17
CA ARG A 89 20.51 11.04 -7.80
C ARG A 89 19.38 10.01 -7.71
N PHE A 90 18.49 9.98 -8.70
CA PHE A 90 17.43 8.97 -8.72
C PHE A 90 18.01 7.56 -8.83
N GLU A 91 18.93 7.30 -9.77
CA GLU A 91 19.60 6.00 -9.91
C GLU A 91 20.35 5.59 -8.65
N ALA A 92 21.03 6.52 -7.97
CA ALA A 92 21.79 6.23 -6.76
C ALA A 92 20.91 5.69 -5.61
N PHE A 93 19.64 6.09 -5.54
CA PHE A 93 18.68 5.58 -4.55
C PHE A 93 17.83 4.42 -5.10
N TYR A 94 17.47 4.48 -6.38
CA TYR A 94 16.63 3.48 -7.02
C TYR A 94 17.38 2.16 -7.28
N GLY A 95 18.66 2.20 -7.66
CA GLY A 95 19.47 1.02 -7.92
C GLY A 95 19.49 0.04 -6.73
N PRO A 96 19.87 0.49 -5.51
CA PRO A 96 19.83 -0.36 -4.32
C PRO A 96 18.42 -0.85 -3.95
N LEU A 97 17.38 -0.03 -4.18
CA LEU A 97 15.99 -0.45 -4.00
C LEU A 97 15.64 -1.60 -4.96
N LYS A 98 16.02 -1.47 -6.24
CA LYS A 98 15.80 -2.49 -7.27
C LYS A 98 16.50 -3.80 -6.88
N GLU A 99 17.78 -3.74 -6.51
CA GLU A 99 18.55 -4.92 -6.08
C GLU A 99 17.90 -5.62 -4.87
N MET A 100 17.37 -4.85 -3.92
CA MET A 100 16.67 -5.39 -2.75
C MET A 100 15.37 -6.10 -3.16
N ILE A 101 14.57 -5.48 -4.04
CA ILE A 101 13.34 -6.10 -4.59
C ILE A 101 13.66 -7.42 -5.30
N GLU A 102 14.71 -7.45 -6.12
CA GLU A 102 15.16 -8.65 -6.84
C GLU A 102 15.67 -9.74 -5.88
N TYR A 103 16.47 -9.35 -4.89
CA TYR A 103 17.02 -10.27 -3.89
C TYR A 103 15.91 -10.94 -3.05
N ALA A 104 14.97 -10.13 -2.55
CA ALA A 104 13.86 -10.60 -1.74
C ALA A 104 12.74 -11.26 -2.58
N LYS A 105 12.79 -11.10 -3.90
CA LYS A 105 11.77 -11.57 -4.85
C LYS A 105 10.38 -11.07 -4.49
N LEU A 106 10.27 -9.77 -4.21
CA LEU A 106 8.98 -9.16 -3.86
C LEU A 106 8.05 -9.16 -5.08
N ASP A 107 6.78 -9.49 -4.86
CA ASP A 107 5.75 -9.45 -5.89
C ASP A 107 5.29 -8.02 -6.22
N GLY A 108 5.64 -7.06 -5.37
CA GLY A 108 5.23 -5.67 -5.49
C GLY A 108 5.86 -4.74 -4.47
N LEU A 109 5.48 -3.46 -4.55
CA LEU A 109 5.88 -2.41 -3.63
C LEU A 109 4.71 -1.49 -3.31
N ASP A 110 4.49 -1.26 -2.01
CA ASP A 110 3.58 -0.23 -1.52
C ASP A 110 4.36 1.08 -1.31
N LEU A 111 3.92 2.14 -1.98
CA LEU A 111 4.52 3.47 -1.87
C LEU A 111 3.74 4.30 -0.84
N ASP A 112 4.09 4.12 0.43
CA ASP A 112 3.54 4.89 1.55
C ASP A 112 4.22 6.27 1.65
N VAL A 113 3.73 7.22 0.87
CA VAL A 113 4.32 8.56 0.75
C VAL A 113 3.72 9.51 1.79
N GLU A 114 4.38 9.60 2.95
CA GLU A 114 3.96 10.47 4.06
C GLU A 114 4.74 11.82 4.14
N GLU A 115 5.41 12.19 3.05
CA GLU A 115 6.12 13.46 2.91
C GLU A 115 5.81 14.13 1.56
N GLN A 116 6.17 15.41 1.43
CA GLN A 116 5.92 16.16 0.20
C GLN A 116 6.74 15.60 -0.97
N MET A 117 6.06 14.99 -1.93
CA MET A 117 6.65 14.48 -3.17
C MET A 117 5.97 15.13 -4.38
N SER A 118 6.75 15.37 -5.45
CA SER A 118 6.20 15.92 -6.69
C SER A 118 5.47 14.84 -7.51
N LEU A 119 4.41 15.23 -8.23
CA LEU A 119 3.68 14.33 -9.11
C LEU A 119 4.59 13.68 -10.19
N PRO A 120 5.49 14.43 -10.88
CA PRO A 120 6.45 13.80 -11.79
C PRO A 120 7.40 12.82 -11.11
N GLY A 121 7.77 13.07 -9.85
CA GLY A 121 8.63 12.20 -9.06
C GLY A 121 8.00 10.83 -8.81
N VAL A 122 6.76 10.80 -8.31
CA VAL A 122 6.04 9.53 -8.05
C VAL A 122 5.72 8.81 -9.36
N ILE A 123 5.35 9.53 -10.43
CA ILE A 123 5.14 8.95 -11.76
C ILE A 123 6.43 8.29 -12.27
N ARG A 124 7.57 8.97 -12.16
CA ARG A 124 8.87 8.42 -12.58
C ARG A 124 9.21 7.13 -11.82
N LEU A 125 8.94 7.08 -10.52
CA LEU A 125 9.17 5.87 -9.72
C LEU A 125 8.26 4.71 -10.16
N ILE A 126 6.96 4.95 -10.32
CA ILE A 126 5.99 3.94 -10.77
C ILE A 126 6.35 3.42 -12.17
N ASP A 127 6.63 4.34 -13.10
CA ASP A 127 7.04 4.00 -14.47
C ASP A 127 8.30 3.14 -14.48
N ARG A 128 9.31 3.51 -13.70
CA ARG A 128 10.57 2.78 -13.63
C ARG A 128 10.39 1.38 -13.01
N LEU A 129 9.63 1.25 -11.93
CA LEU A 129 9.29 -0.05 -11.34
C LEU A 129 8.59 -0.97 -12.35
N LYS A 130 7.61 -0.46 -13.10
CA LYS A 130 6.91 -1.24 -14.14
C LYS A 130 7.82 -1.61 -15.30
N GLN A 131 8.77 -0.77 -15.67
CA GLN A 131 9.75 -1.08 -16.72
C GLN A 131 10.72 -2.19 -16.29
N ASP A 132 11.20 -2.15 -15.05
CA ASP A 132 12.18 -3.11 -14.55
C ASP A 132 11.55 -4.46 -14.15
N PHE A 133 10.35 -4.45 -13.56
CA PHE A 133 9.70 -5.64 -12.99
C PHE A 133 8.50 -6.15 -13.79
N GLY A 134 8.11 -5.44 -14.84
CA GLY A 134 7.00 -5.81 -15.72
C GLY A 134 5.63 -5.37 -15.22
N ARG A 135 4.60 -5.68 -16.03
CA ARG A 135 3.23 -5.20 -15.80
C ARG A 135 2.58 -5.80 -14.57
N ASP A 136 2.95 -7.03 -14.21
CA ASP A 136 2.34 -7.81 -13.14
C ASP A 136 2.89 -7.43 -11.74
N PHE A 137 4.03 -6.74 -11.67
CA PHE A 137 4.59 -6.24 -10.41
C PHE A 137 3.59 -5.32 -9.71
N ILE A 138 3.15 -5.69 -8.51
CA ILE A 138 2.07 -4.99 -7.81
C ILE A 138 2.58 -3.62 -7.34
N ILE A 139 1.86 -2.55 -7.66
CA ILE A 139 2.15 -1.21 -7.14
C ILE A 139 0.91 -0.70 -6.44
N THR A 140 1.07 -0.37 -5.17
CA THR A 140 0.03 0.26 -4.35
C THR A 140 0.57 1.55 -3.75
N LEU A 141 -0.34 2.38 -3.24
CA LEU A 141 0.00 3.54 -2.44
C LEU A 141 -0.86 3.51 -1.18
N ALA A 142 -0.42 4.19 -0.13
CA ALA A 142 -1.14 4.26 1.13
C ALA A 142 -1.64 5.68 1.47
N PRO A 143 -2.54 6.27 0.66
CA PRO A 143 -3.07 7.60 0.95
C PRO A 143 -3.82 7.62 2.28
N VAL A 144 -3.63 8.68 3.06
CA VAL A 144 -4.61 9.04 4.09
C VAL A 144 -5.98 9.31 3.45
N ALA A 145 -7.09 8.93 4.10
CA ALA A 145 -8.42 8.94 3.49
C ALA A 145 -8.84 10.32 2.92
N THR A 146 -8.47 11.42 3.59
CA THR A 146 -8.67 12.77 3.04
C THR A 146 -7.93 13.03 1.73
N GLY A 147 -6.82 12.35 1.45
CA GLY A 147 -6.08 12.49 0.19
C GLY A 147 -6.87 12.02 -1.04
N LEU A 148 -7.92 11.22 -0.82
CA LEU A 148 -8.85 10.76 -1.86
C LEU A 148 -10.16 11.57 -1.88
N GLN A 149 -10.25 12.66 -1.11
CA GLN A 149 -11.40 13.56 -1.10
C GLN A 149 -11.02 14.92 -1.70
N LEU A 150 -11.94 15.52 -2.46
CA LEU A 150 -11.70 16.82 -3.09
C LEU A 150 -11.46 17.92 -2.04
N PHE A 151 -10.42 18.72 -2.25
CA PHE A 151 -10.08 19.91 -1.45
C PHE A 151 -9.79 19.64 0.04
N ARG A 152 -9.31 18.44 0.38
CA ARG A 152 -8.93 18.08 1.76
C ARG A 152 -7.40 17.96 1.88
N PRO A 153 -6.82 18.31 3.05
CA PRO A 153 -5.39 18.17 3.28
C PRO A 153 -4.95 16.71 3.35
N HIS A 154 -3.71 16.42 2.96
CA HIS A 154 -3.09 15.09 3.03
C HIS A 154 -1.56 15.21 3.07
N LEU A 155 -0.86 14.06 3.20
CA LEU A 155 0.59 14.02 3.49
C LEU A 155 1.49 14.12 2.24
N SER A 156 1.12 13.47 1.14
CA SER A 156 2.03 13.12 0.03
C SER A 156 2.46 14.26 -0.93
N GLY A 157 1.89 15.46 -0.79
CA GLY A 157 2.18 16.63 -1.64
C GLY A 157 1.60 16.61 -3.06
N PHE A 158 1.72 15.50 -3.80
CA PHE A 158 1.09 15.35 -5.11
C PHE A 158 -0.42 15.04 -5.02
N SER A 159 -1.18 15.39 -6.06
CA SER A 159 -2.61 15.06 -6.14
C SER A 159 -2.81 13.59 -6.54
N TYR A 160 -3.49 12.81 -5.69
CA TYR A 160 -3.89 11.44 -6.02
C TYR A 160 -4.86 11.38 -7.20
N PHE A 161 -5.73 12.39 -7.37
CA PHE A 161 -6.63 12.47 -8.52
C PHE A 161 -5.87 12.62 -9.84
N GLU A 162 -4.84 13.46 -9.88
CA GLU A 162 -4.02 13.63 -11.08
C GLU A 162 -3.15 12.38 -11.32
N LEU A 163 -2.66 11.73 -10.26
CA LEU A 163 -1.93 10.47 -10.37
C LEU A 163 -2.81 9.36 -10.95
N GLU A 164 -4.04 9.18 -10.45
CA GLU A 164 -4.97 8.16 -10.96
C GLU A 164 -5.33 8.42 -12.43
N LYS A 165 -5.60 9.67 -12.79
CA LYS A 165 -5.88 10.08 -14.16
C LYS A 165 -4.71 9.79 -15.11
N ALA A 166 -3.48 10.05 -14.68
CA ALA A 166 -2.29 9.92 -15.52
C ALA A 166 -1.78 8.46 -15.59
N PHE A 167 -1.72 7.78 -14.45
CA PHE A 167 -0.98 6.53 -14.25
C PHE A 167 -1.78 5.45 -13.50
N GLY A 168 -3.06 5.66 -13.23
CA GLY A 168 -3.91 4.75 -12.46
C GLY A 168 -3.97 3.32 -12.98
N ARG A 169 -3.78 3.10 -14.30
CA ARG A 169 -3.71 1.76 -14.90
C ARG A 169 -2.53 0.90 -14.42
N TYR A 170 -1.51 1.53 -13.84
CA TYR A 170 -0.32 0.86 -13.30
C TYR A 170 -0.39 0.68 -11.78
N ILE A 171 -1.40 1.26 -11.14
CA ILE A 171 -1.63 1.19 -9.70
C ILE A 171 -2.73 0.16 -9.47
N SER A 172 -2.42 -0.88 -8.68
CA SER A 172 -3.32 -1.99 -8.43
C SER A 172 -4.47 -1.57 -7.50
N TRP A 173 -4.17 -0.88 -6.40
CA TRP A 173 -5.15 -0.29 -5.47
C TRP A 173 -4.48 0.72 -4.53
N TYR A 174 -5.29 1.34 -3.67
CA TYR A 174 -4.91 2.28 -2.62
C TYR A 174 -5.24 1.71 -1.25
N ASN A 175 -4.22 1.52 -0.42
CA ASN A 175 -4.32 1.18 0.99
C ASN A 175 -4.75 2.45 1.76
N THR A 176 -6.05 2.75 1.78
CA THR A 176 -6.57 4.05 2.22
C THR A 176 -6.67 4.13 3.75
N GLN A 177 -5.93 5.03 4.39
CA GLN A 177 -5.84 5.09 5.85
C GLN A 177 -7.05 5.84 6.46
N PHE A 178 -7.98 5.12 7.10
CA PHE A 178 -9.15 5.68 7.81
C PHE A 178 -8.91 5.78 9.33
N TYR A 179 -7.76 6.34 9.70
CA TYR A 179 -7.34 6.51 11.09
C TYR A 179 -6.49 7.79 11.26
N CYS A 180 -5.98 8.03 12.46
CA CYS A 180 -5.15 9.19 12.81
C CYS A 180 -5.76 10.56 12.46
N GLY A 181 -7.09 10.66 12.42
CA GLY A 181 -7.83 11.90 12.13
C GLY A 181 -8.03 12.19 10.64
N TRP A 182 -7.58 11.30 9.75
CA TRP A 182 -7.73 11.44 8.31
C TRP A 182 -8.98 10.78 7.74
N GLY A 183 -9.64 9.94 8.54
CA GLY A 183 -10.89 9.28 8.22
C GLY A 183 -11.33 8.40 9.39
N SER A 184 -12.49 7.77 9.27
CA SER A 184 -13.04 6.87 10.28
C SER A 184 -13.83 5.74 9.63
N MET A 185 -13.73 4.55 10.23
CA MET A 185 -14.57 3.38 9.92
C MET A 185 -15.56 3.05 11.04
N ASN A 186 -15.95 4.04 11.86
CA ASN A 186 -17.11 3.88 12.77
C ASN A 186 -18.46 3.86 12.01
N SER A 187 -18.43 4.25 10.74
CA SER A 187 -19.53 4.12 9.78
C SER A 187 -18.93 4.22 8.36
N ILE A 188 -19.73 3.93 7.34
CA ILE A 188 -19.31 4.01 5.93
C ILE A 188 -19.17 5.44 5.38
N ALA A 189 -19.50 6.47 6.15
CA ALA A 189 -19.68 7.84 5.65
C ALA A 189 -18.43 8.44 4.99
N ASP A 190 -17.23 8.19 5.53
CA ASP A 190 -15.99 8.70 4.92
C ASP A 190 -15.59 7.93 3.67
N TYR A 191 -15.92 6.64 3.60
CA TYR A 191 -15.76 5.84 2.39
C TYR A 191 -16.71 6.32 1.28
N GLU A 192 -17.98 6.60 1.59
CA GLU A 192 -18.95 7.14 0.64
C GLU A 192 -18.49 8.50 0.07
N LYS A 193 -17.88 9.37 0.89
CA LYS A 193 -17.30 10.64 0.41
C LYS A 193 -16.20 10.42 -0.63
N ILE A 194 -15.38 9.39 -0.46
CA ILE A 194 -14.37 9.01 -1.46
C ILE A 194 -15.06 8.54 -2.73
N LEU A 195 -16.04 7.63 -2.64
CA LEU A 195 -16.76 7.17 -3.83
C LEU A 195 -17.49 8.29 -4.58
N MET A 196 -18.05 9.27 -3.86
CA MET A 196 -18.66 10.47 -4.45
C MET A 196 -17.67 11.32 -5.24
N CYS A 197 -16.36 11.20 -4.98
CA CYS A 197 -15.30 11.84 -5.76
C CYS A 197 -14.93 11.05 -7.04
N GLY A 198 -15.60 9.92 -7.31
CA GLY A 198 -15.46 9.16 -8.56
C GLY A 198 -14.43 8.03 -8.53
N TRP A 199 -13.97 7.62 -7.34
CA TRP A 199 -13.03 6.50 -7.20
C TRP A 199 -13.71 5.15 -7.44
N ASP A 200 -13.01 4.24 -8.13
CA ASP A 200 -13.46 2.85 -8.30
C ASP A 200 -13.37 2.11 -6.94
N PRO A 201 -14.49 1.60 -6.39
CA PRO A 201 -14.50 0.84 -5.14
C PRO A 201 -13.47 -0.31 -5.09
N LYS A 202 -13.16 -0.93 -6.24
CA LYS A 202 -12.19 -2.05 -6.33
C LYS A 202 -10.77 -1.64 -5.99
N LYS A 203 -10.46 -0.36 -6.16
CA LYS A 203 -9.16 0.23 -5.89
C LYS A 203 -9.08 0.86 -4.51
N ILE A 204 -10.16 0.92 -3.73
CA ILE A 204 -10.15 1.48 -2.38
C ILE A 204 -10.16 0.34 -1.36
N VAL A 205 -8.99 0.05 -0.78
CA VAL A 205 -8.86 -0.85 0.37
C VAL A 205 -9.00 -0.04 1.65
N VAL A 206 -9.83 -0.53 2.57
CA VAL A 206 -10.15 0.12 3.84
C VAL A 206 -9.05 -0.13 4.88
N GLY A 207 -8.34 0.93 5.26
CA GLY A 207 -7.29 0.87 6.27
C GLY A 207 -7.76 1.17 7.67
N VAL A 208 -7.51 0.25 8.59
CA VAL A 208 -7.77 0.42 10.02
C VAL A 208 -6.53 0.08 10.84
N VAL A 209 -6.43 0.70 12.01
CA VAL A 209 -5.46 0.24 13.02
C VAL A 209 -5.98 -1.01 13.70
N THR A 210 -5.13 -2.02 13.89
CA THR A 210 -5.48 -3.33 14.46
C THR A 210 -5.42 -3.37 15.99
N ASN A 211 -4.82 -2.34 16.58
CA ASN A 211 -4.67 -2.15 18.01
C ASN A 211 -4.73 -0.64 18.31
N PRO A 212 -5.42 -0.18 19.38
CA PRO A 212 -5.46 1.24 19.75
C PRO A 212 -4.08 1.83 20.06
N GLY A 213 -3.08 1.00 20.38
CA GLY A 213 -1.69 1.42 20.54
C GLY A 213 -0.97 1.79 19.24
N ASN A 214 -1.50 1.40 18.07
CA ASN A 214 -0.86 1.66 16.77
C ASN A 214 -1.22 3.03 16.18
N GLY A 215 -2.27 3.68 16.70
CA GLY A 215 -2.72 4.99 16.24
C GLY A 215 -4.10 5.37 16.77
N ALA A 216 -4.44 6.66 16.66
CA ALA A 216 -5.77 7.14 17.02
C ALA A 216 -6.82 6.67 15.99
N GLY A 217 -8.06 6.52 16.42
CA GLY A 217 -9.16 6.12 15.52
C GLY A 217 -9.37 4.62 15.36
N TRP A 218 -8.86 3.81 16.30
CA TRP A 218 -9.19 2.39 16.40
C TRP A 218 -10.71 2.18 16.54
N VAL A 219 -11.23 1.16 15.86
CA VAL A 219 -12.66 0.82 15.81
C VAL A 219 -12.86 -0.53 16.50
N PRO A 220 -13.78 -0.64 17.47
CA PRO A 220 -14.12 -1.91 18.10
C PRO A 220 -14.67 -2.96 17.10
N ASP A 221 -14.40 -4.25 17.38
CA ASP A 221 -14.76 -5.37 16.50
C ASP A 221 -16.24 -5.41 16.10
N ASP A 222 -17.16 -5.11 17.02
CA ASP A 222 -18.61 -5.12 16.76
C ASP A 222 -18.99 -4.03 15.76
N VAL A 223 -18.52 -2.80 15.98
CA VAL A 223 -18.72 -1.67 15.07
C VAL A 223 -18.07 -1.92 13.71
N LEU A 224 -16.85 -2.47 13.70
CA LEU A 224 -16.12 -2.77 12.47
C LEU A 224 -16.82 -3.89 11.69
N CYS A 225 -17.33 -4.92 12.38
CA CYS A 225 -18.10 -6.01 11.79
C CYS A 225 -19.36 -5.49 11.11
N ASP A 226 -20.15 -4.65 11.79
CA ASP A 226 -21.36 -4.06 11.23
C ASP A 226 -21.04 -3.22 9.99
N THR A 227 -20.03 -2.34 10.11
CA THR A 227 -19.64 -1.42 9.03
C THR A 227 -19.11 -2.15 7.80
N LEU A 228 -18.18 -3.10 7.96
CA LEU A 228 -17.60 -3.83 6.83
C LEU A 228 -18.59 -4.83 6.21
N SER A 229 -19.48 -5.44 7.01
CA SER A 229 -20.56 -6.29 6.49
C SER A 229 -21.52 -5.48 5.64
N GLU A 230 -21.90 -4.28 6.10
CA GLU A 230 -22.73 -3.36 5.32
C GLU A 230 -22.07 -2.99 3.99
N MET A 231 -20.77 -2.68 3.98
CA MET A 231 -20.04 -2.36 2.74
C MET A 231 -20.01 -3.54 1.77
N ARG A 232 -19.67 -4.74 2.28
CA ARG A 232 -19.65 -5.97 1.49
C ARG A 232 -21.03 -6.27 0.92
N ASP A 233 -22.09 -6.16 1.70
CA ASP A 233 -23.44 -6.55 1.27
C ASP A 233 -24.06 -5.56 0.28
N ARG A 234 -23.69 -4.29 0.37
CA ARG A 234 -24.11 -3.26 -0.58
C ARG A 234 -23.45 -3.41 -1.95
N ASP A 235 -22.18 -3.82 -1.99
CA ASP A 235 -21.40 -3.90 -3.23
C ASP A 235 -20.40 -5.08 -3.25
N PRO A 236 -20.91 -6.33 -3.23
CA PRO A 236 -20.09 -7.52 -2.98
C PRO A 236 -19.04 -7.79 -4.06
N ASP A 237 -19.32 -7.41 -5.31
CA ASP A 237 -18.44 -7.67 -6.45
C ASP A 237 -17.36 -6.60 -6.65
N ASN A 238 -17.47 -5.47 -5.95
CA ASN A 238 -16.57 -4.34 -6.16
C ASN A 238 -15.87 -3.87 -4.87
N PHE A 239 -16.23 -4.37 -3.68
CA PHE A 239 -15.57 -3.99 -2.43
C PHE A 239 -14.06 -4.31 -2.45
N GLY A 240 -13.20 -3.28 -2.41
CA GLY A 240 -11.75 -3.40 -2.57
C GLY A 240 -11.05 -4.27 -1.51
N GLY A 241 -11.59 -4.32 -0.28
CA GLY A 241 -11.07 -5.11 0.83
C GLY A 241 -10.67 -4.27 2.05
N VAL A 242 -9.92 -4.88 2.96
CA VAL A 242 -9.44 -4.28 4.21
C VAL A 242 -7.93 -4.47 4.35
N MET A 243 -7.25 -3.47 4.93
CA MET A 243 -5.89 -3.62 5.44
C MET A 243 -5.78 -3.28 6.93
N GLY A 244 -4.86 -3.96 7.62
CA GLY A 244 -4.60 -3.77 9.04
C GLY A 244 -3.20 -3.22 9.32
N TRP A 245 -3.13 -2.10 10.03
CA TRP A 245 -1.90 -1.51 10.60
C TRP A 245 -1.82 -1.77 12.13
N GLU A 246 -0.98 -2.68 12.63
CA GLU A 246 -0.14 -3.65 11.93
C GLU A 246 -0.22 -5.03 12.63
N TYR A 247 0.42 -6.05 12.05
CA TYR A 247 0.22 -7.44 12.44
C TYR A 247 0.60 -7.75 13.89
N PHE A 248 1.81 -7.44 14.35
CA PHE A 248 2.43 -8.12 15.52
C PHE A 248 1.64 -8.07 16.83
N ASN A 249 0.89 -6.99 17.05
CA ASN A 249 0.07 -6.74 18.25
C ASN A 249 -1.41 -6.58 17.91
N SER A 250 -1.82 -7.02 16.71
CA SER A 250 -3.22 -7.07 16.32
C SER A 250 -4.03 -7.77 17.40
N MET A 251 -5.20 -7.23 17.69
CA MET A 251 -6.09 -7.79 18.71
C MET A 251 -7.51 -7.88 18.17
N THR A 252 -8.27 -8.80 18.76
CA THR A 252 -9.73 -8.83 18.68
C THR A 252 -10.27 -8.64 20.10
N THR A 253 -11.38 -7.94 20.26
CA THR A 253 -12.05 -7.75 21.56
C THR A 253 -12.65 -9.06 22.06
N SER A 254 -13.04 -9.94 21.14
CA SER A 254 -13.65 -11.23 21.45
C SER A 254 -12.65 -12.26 21.99
N ASN A 255 -11.40 -12.24 21.51
CA ASN A 255 -10.37 -13.17 21.97
C ASN A 255 -8.97 -12.52 21.99
N PRO A 256 -8.70 -11.63 22.97
CA PRO A 256 -7.46 -10.84 23.01
C PRO A 256 -6.19 -11.68 23.19
N GLU A 257 -6.30 -12.91 23.68
CA GLU A 257 -5.18 -13.83 23.92
C GLU A 257 -4.90 -14.79 22.75
N GLU A 258 -5.76 -14.81 21.71
CA GLU A 258 -5.61 -15.72 20.56
C GLU A 258 -4.38 -15.40 19.71
N GLY A 259 -3.77 -14.23 19.91
CA GLY A 259 -2.60 -13.79 19.17
C GLY A 259 -2.96 -12.98 17.91
N PRO A 260 -1.95 -12.43 17.23
CA PRO A 260 -2.14 -11.39 16.22
C PRO A 260 -2.89 -11.83 14.95
N TRP A 261 -2.82 -13.11 14.60
CA TRP A 261 -3.51 -13.65 13.42
C TRP A 261 -5.04 -13.66 13.56
N SER A 262 -5.55 -13.60 14.79
CA SER A 262 -7.00 -13.59 15.08
C SER A 262 -7.71 -12.43 14.38
N TRP A 263 -7.06 -11.28 14.23
CA TRP A 263 -7.61 -10.14 13.51
C TRP A 263 -7.83 -10.47 12.03
N SER A 264 -6.89 -11.16 11.36
CA SER A 264 -7.03 -11.58 9.96
C SER A 264 -8.16 -12.60 9.79
N ARG A 265 -8.30 -13.50 10.77
CA ARG A 265 -9.42 -14.46 10.82
C ARG A 265 -10.77 -13.76 10.98
N LEU A 266 -10.86 -12.75 11.85
CA LEU A 266 -12.05 -11.91 11.98
C LEU A 266 -12.36 -11.18 10.67
N MET A 267 -11.36 -10.60 10.01
CA MET A 267 -11.56 -9.96 8.71
C MET A 267 -12.00 -10.97 7.64
N THR A 268 -11.57 -12.22 7.73
CA THR A 268 -12.02 -13.29 6.83
C THR A 268 -13.49 -13.62 7.06
N LEU A 269 -13.91 -13.76 8.32
CA LEU A 269 -15.33 -13.95 8.68
C LEU A 269 -16.21 -12.83 8.11
N ILE A 270 -15.73 -11.59 8.16
CA ILE A 270 -16.51 -10.43 7.72
C ILE A 270 -16.45 -10.23 6.20
N VAL A 271 -15.27 -10.22 5.60
CA VAL A 271 -15.08 -9.79 4.20
C VAL A 271 -15.11 -10.96 3.23
N ARG A 272 -14.78 -12.18 3.67
CA ARG A 272 -14.67 -13.38 2.83
C ARG A 272 -15.26 -14.63 3.49
N PRO A 273 -16.52 -14.62 3.96
CA PRO A 273 -17.10 -15.73 4.74
C PRO A 273 -17.05 -17.09 4.01
N HIS A 274 -17.18 -17.09 2.68
CA HIS A 274 -17.09 -18.29 1.83
C HIS A 274 -15.76 -19.06 1.97
N VAL A 275 -14.67 -18.40 2.38
CA VAL A 275 -13.38 -19.06 2.63
C VAL A 275 -13.50 -20.04 3.80
N LEU A 276 -14.34 -19.73 4.79
CA LEU A 276 -14.50 -20.54 6.01
C LEU A 276 -15.54 -21.64 5.84
N GLU A 277 -16.59 -21.38 5.04
CA GLU A 277 -17.55 -22.42 4.63
C GLU A 277 -16.85 -23.60 3.94
N GLY A 278 -15.77 -23.33 3.19
CA GLY A 278 -14.96 -24.35 2.54
C GLY A 278 -14.05 -25.16 3.47
N LEU A 279 -13.93 -24.78 4.75
CA LEU A 279 -13.10 -25.46 5.75
C LEU A 279 -13.91 -26.36 6.70
N GLU A 280 -15.24 -26.26 6.70
CA GLU A 280 -16.11 -27.21 7.39
C GLU A 280 -16.16 -28.54 6.60
N VAL A 281 -15.17 -29.41 6.82
CA VAL A 281 -15.15 -30.82 6.36
C VAL A 281 -14.73 -31.74 7.49
#